data_AF-X1EDH0-F1
#
_entry.id   AF-X1EDH0-F1
#
_cell.length_a   1.000
_cell.length_b   1.000
_cell.length_c   1.000
_cell.angle_alpha   90.00
_cell.angle_beta   90.00
_cell.angle_gamma   90.00
#
_symmetry.space_group_name_H-M   'P 1'
#
loop_
_entity.id
_entity.type
_entity.pdbx_description
1 polymer ?
#
loop_
_entity_poly.entity_id
_entity_poly.type
_entity_poly.pdbx_seq_one_letter_code
_entity_poly.pdbx_strand_id
1 'polypeptide(L)'
;LRKRRVAVYTGTHFLAGFGRAIRFKFGGLAPEELAANTLRIFGEGVKVCVEIAIMALDAGLIPYNKEIISIAGTGQGADTAIVCLPTHGKDFFSFEVREIICKPRIK
;
A
#
# COMPACT_ATOMS: atom_id res chain seq x y z
N LEU A 1 -16.54 4.69 12.33
CA LEU A 1 -16.38 3.81 11.14
C LEU A 1 -17.14 2.48 11.29
N ARG A 2 -16.84 1.63 12.28
CA ARG A 2 -17.54 0.34 12.48
C ARG A 2 -19.07 0.46 12.62
N LYS A 3 -19.57 1.46 13.35
CA LYS A 3 -21.02 1.76 13.45
C LYS A 3 -21.67 2.10 12.10
N ARG A 4 -20.88 2.58 11.12
CA ARG A 4 -21.31 2.87 9.74
C ARG A 4 -21.05 1.69 8.80
N ARG A 5 -20.81 0.48 9.32
CA ARG A 5 -20.54 -0.76 8.56
C ARG A 5 -19.31 -0.68 7.63
N VAL A 6 -18.34 0.16 7.99
CA VAL A 6 -17.03 0.22 7.32
C VAL A 6 -16.07 -0.72 8.06
N ALA A 7 -15.45 -1.65 7.33
CA ALA A 7 -14.41 -2.53 7.85
C ALA A 7 -13.21 -1.69 8.32
N VAL A 8 -12.62 -2.06 9.46
CA VAL A 8 -11.45 -1.37 10.03
C VAL A 8 -10.39 -2.41 10.34
N TYR A 9 -9.24 -2.27 9.69
CA TYR A 9 -8.08 -3.14 9.85
C TYR A 9 -6.91 -2.37 10.44
N THR A 10 -6.20 -3.02 11.34
CA THR A 10 -4.92 -2.56 11.87
C THR A 10 -3.98 -3.75 11.84
N GLY A 11 -2.83 -3.59 11.20
CA GLY A 11 -1.86 -4.64 11.03
C GLY A 11 -0.50 -4.06 10.66
N THR A 12 0.48 -4.95 10.50
CA THR A 12 1.83 -4.57 10.09
C THR A 12 1.80 -4.02 8.67
N HIS A 13 2.53 -2.92 8.46
CA HIS A 13 2.70 -2.34 7.13
C HIS A 13 3.48 -3.30 6.23
N PHE A 14 2.88 -3.71 5.10
CA PHE A 14 3.45 -4.69 4.20
C PHE A 14 4.85 -4.28 3.68
N LEU A 15 5.05 -3.02 3.27
CA LEU A 15 6.32 -2.53 2.74
C LEU A 15 7.28 -2.02 3.84
N ALA A 16 7.19 -2.59 5.03
CA ALA A 16 7.98 -2.21 6.18
C ALA A 16 8.40 -3.43 7.00
N GLY A 17 7.41 -4.21 7.43
CA GLY A 17 7.56 -5.51 8.08
C GLY A 17 8.71 -5.61 9.08
N PHE A 18 9.34 -6.78 9.04
CA PHE A 18 10.51 -7.11 9.84
C PHE A 18 11.76 -6.34 9.39
N GLY A 19 11.91 -6.04 8.09
CA GLY A 19 13.06 -5.28 7.58
C GLY A 19 13.21 -3.90 8.21
N ARG A 20 12.11 -3.24 8.57
CA ARG A 20 12.16 -1.98 9.33
C ARG A 20 12.79 -2.15 10.71
N ALA A 21 12.54 -3.26 11.40
CA ALA A 21 13.17 -3.54 12.69
C ALA A 21 14.69 -3.73 12.54
N ILE A 22 15.11 -4.44 11.48
CA ILE A 22 16.54 -4.60 11.13
C ILE A 22 17.16 -3.22 10.91
N ARG A 23 16.56 -2.38 10.06
CA ARG A 23 17.09 -1.04 9.78
C ARG A 23 17.24 -0.21 11.04
N PHE A 24 16.24 -0.18 11.92
CA PHE A 24 16.31 0.62 13.13
C PHE A 24 17.39 0.16 14.11
N LYS A 25 17.67 -1.14 14.15
CA LYS A 25 18.68 -1.68 15.08
C LYS A 25 20.10 -1.65 14.51
N PHE A 26 20.25 -1.92 13.22
CA PHE A 26 21.56 -2.21 12.60
C PHE A 26 21.88 -1.29 11.41
N GLY A 27 20.95 -0.43 10.98
CA GLY A 27 21.08 0.36 9.75
C GLY A 27 20.80 -0.46 8.48
N GLY A 28 21.08 0.13 7.32
CA GLY A 28 20.88 -0.50 6.01
C GLY A 28 19.52 -0.22 5.35
N LEU A 29 19.21 -0.98 4.31
CA LEU A 29 17.97 -0.89 3.53
C LEU A 29 17.44 -2.29 3.25
N ALA A 30 16.21 -2.58 3.69
CA ALA A 30 15.56 -3.87 3.44
C ALA A 30 14.90 -3.91 2.05
N PRO A 31 14.74 -5.09 1.42
CA PRO A 31 14.10 -5.22 0.10
C PRO A 31 12.69 -4.62 0.03
N GLU A 32 11.87 -4.81 1.07
CA GLU A 32 10.52 -4.23 1.15
C GLU A 32 10.55 -2.70 1.19
N GLU A 33 11.57 -2.10 1.80
CA GLU A 33 11.75 -0.66 1.83
C GLU A 33 12.33 -0.11 0.51
N LEU A 34 13.12 -0.91 -0.20
CA LEU A 34 13.55 -0.60 -1.57
C LEU A 34 12.35 -0.56 -2.53
N ALA A 35 11.45 -1.54 -2.46
CA ALA A 35 10.20 -1.53 -3.23
C ALA A 35 9.33 -0.31 -2.85
N ALA A 36 9.21 0.00 -1.55
CA ALA A 36 8.52 1.20 -1.09
C ALA A 36 9.11 2.49 -1.69
N ASN A 37 10.44 2.61 -1.67
CA ASN A 37 11.14 3.78 -2.19
C ASN A 37 11.02 3.90 -3.71
N THR A 38 10.93 2.78 -4.42
CA THR A 38 10.67 2.75 -5.86
C THR A 38 9.26 3.25 -6.17
N LEU A 39 8.23 2.77 -5.46
CA LEU A 39 6.85 3.25 -5.65
C LEU A 39 6.71 4.74 -5.30
N ARG A 40 7.47 5.21 -4.31
CA ARG A 40 7.55 6.62 -3.90
C ARG A 40 8.08 7.56 -4.98
N ILE A 41 8.65 7.06 -6.08
CA ILE A 41 8.96 7.87 -7.26
C ILE A 41 7.67 8.47 -7.84
N PHE A 42 6.54 7.77 -7.71
CA PHE A 42 5.22 8.26 -8.11
C PHE A 42 4.51 9.10 -7.02
N GLY A 43 5.09 9.22 -5.83
CA GLY A 43 4.53 9.92 -4.67
C GLY A 43 4.31 9.00 -3.46
N GLU A 44 4.22 9.58 -2.25
CA GLU A 44 3.98 8.79 -1.03
C GLU A 44 2.63 8.06 -1.09
N GLY A 45 1.59 8.73 -1.59
CA GLY A 45 0.26 8.15 -1.72
C GLY A 45 0.21 6.91 -2.61
N VAL A 46 0.96 6.84 -3.71
CA VAL A 46 0.96 5.67 -4.61
C VAL A 46 1.54 4.45 -3.89
N LYS A 47 2.67 4.61 -3.20
CA LYS A 47 3.24 3.56 -2.37
C LYS A 47 2.23 3.08 -1.34
N VAL A 48 1.56 3.99 -0.63
CA VAL A 48 0.60 3.62 0.42
C VAL A 48 -0.62 2.91 -0.19
N CYS A 49 -1.12 3.34 -1.35
CA CYS A 49 -2.22 2.67 -2.04
C CYS A 49 -1.92 1.19 -2.34
N VAL A 50 -0.70 0.89 -2.82
CA VAL A 50 -0.26 -0.50 -3.06
C VAL A 50 -0.16 -1.27 -1.74
N GLU A 51 0.47 -0.68 -0.72
CA GLU A 51 0.66 -1.29 0.61
C GLU A 51 -0.67 -1.67 1.28
N ILE A 52 -1.63 -0.75 1.34
CA ILE A 52 -2.91 -1.00 2.03
C ILE A 52 -3.82 -1.96 1.25
N ALA A 53 -3.72 -1.98 -0.08
CA ALA A 53 -4.50 -2.90 -0.90
C ALA A 53 -4.07 -4.35 -0.66
N ILE A 54 -2.76 -4.61 -0.61
CA ILE A 54 -2.21 -5.93 -0.25
C ILE A 54 -2.61 -6.32 1.17
N MET A 55 -2.43 -5.41 2.14
CA MET A 55 -2.81 -5.66 3.54
C MET A 55 -4.30 -6.00 3.67
N ALA A 56 -5.18 -5.28 2.97
CA ALA A 56 -6.62 -5.54 3.01
C ALA A 56 -6.98 -6.89 2.38
N LEU A 57 -6.31 -7.28 1.29
CA LEU A 57 -6.53 -8.57 0.64
C LEU A 57 -6.04 -9.74 1.51
N ASP A 58 -4.83 -9.62 2.07
CA ASP A 58 -4.28 -10.63 2.98
C ASP A 58 -5.12 -10.81 4.24
N ALA A 59 -5.79 -9.74 4.70
CA ALA A 59 -6.75 -9.79 5.81
C ALA A 59 -8.13 -10.35 5.42
N GLY A 60 -8.37 -10.68 4.15
CA GLY A 60 -9.66 -11.18 3.65
C GLY A 60 -10.78 -10.14 3.66
N LEU A 61 -10.45 -8.84 3.63
CA LEU A 61 -11.42 -7.75 3.74
C LEU A 61 -11.91 -7.22 2.40
N ILE A 62 -11.19 -7.52 1.32
CA ILE A 62 -11.56 -7.18 -0.06
C ILE A 62 -11.58 -8.45 -0.92
N PRO A 63 -12.39 -8.49 -2.00
CA PRO A 63 -12.48 -9.65 -2.86
C PRO A 63 -11.15 -9.94 -3.57
N TYR A 64 -10.83 -11.23 -3.67
CA TYR A 64 -9.72 -11.73 -4.49
C TYR A 64 -10.08 -11.66 -5.99
N ASN A 65 -9.07 -11.42 -6.83
CA ASN A 65 -9.19 -11.36 -8.30
C ASN A 65 -10.28 -10.40 -8.81
N LYS A 66 -10.39 -9.23 -8.16
CA LYS A 66 -11.32 -8.17 -8.55
C LYS A 66 -10.63 -6.82 -8.43
N GLU A 67 -10.86 -5.96 -9.42
CA GLU A 67 -10.38 -4.59 -9.37
C GLU A 67 -11.03 -3.82 -8.23
N ILE A 68 -10.24 -2.98 -7.57
CA ILE A 68 -10.67 -2.08 -6.52
C ILE A 68 -10.08 -0.69 -6.73
N ILE A 69 -10.65 0.29 -6.01
CA ILE A 69 -10.03 1.61 -5.87
C ILE A 69 -9.31 1.65 -4.52
N SER A 70 -8.01 1.94 -4.54
CA SER A 70 -7.20 2.20 -3.35
C SER A 70 -6.92 3.69 -3.23
N ILE A 71 -7.12 4.25 -2.03
CA ILE A 71 -7.03 5.70 -1.76
C ILE A 71 -6.09 5.92 -0.57
N ALA A 72 -5.13 6.84 -0.73
CA ALA A 72 -4.18 7.21 0.30
C ALA A 72 -3.71 8.68 0.15
N GLY A 73 -2.76 9.10 0.99
CA GLY A 73 -2.24 10.46 0.98
C GLY A 73 -0.81 10.59 1.48
N THR A 74 -0.30 11.83 1.43
CA THR A 74 1.04 12.21 1.89
C THR A 74 0.96 12.92 3.24
N GLY A 75 1.56 12.33 4.27
CA GLY A 75 1.55 12.90 5.63
C GLY A 75 0.20 12.83 6.33
N GLN A 76 -0.80 13.57 5.83
CA GLN A 76 -2.19 13.59 6.32
C GLN A 76 -3.19 13.71 5.17
N GLY A 77 -4.41 13.23 5.39
CA GLY A 77 -5.48 13.28 4.39
C GLY A 77 -5.31 12.26 3.26
N ALA A 78 -5.90 12.56 2.11
CA ALA A 78 -5.85 11.73 0.91
C ALA A 78 -5.63 12.62 -0.32
N ASP A 79 -4.61 12.31 -1.11
CA ASP A 79 -4.21 13.06 -2.31
C ASP A 79 -4.00 12.17 -3.54
N THR A 80 -4.09 10.84 -3.36
CA THR A 80 -3.80 9.84 -4.37
C THR A 80 -4.86 8.75 -4.38
N ALA A 81 -5.30 8.36 -5.56
CA ALA A 81 -6.19 7.23 -5.77
C ALA A 81 -5.80 6.45 -7.02
N ILE A 82 -5.85 5.13 -6.95
CA ILE A 82 -5.54 4.22 -8.06
C ILE A 82 -6.65 3.17 -8.22
N VAL A 83 -6.86 2.73 -9.46
CA VAL A 83 -7.54 1.46 -9.75
C VAL A 83 -6.47 0.38 -9.79
N CYS A 84 -6.65 -0.70 -9.05
CA CYS A 84 -5.68 -1.80 -9.01
C CYS A 84 -6.34 -3.17 -8.93
N LEU A 85 -5.60 -4.17 -9.40
CA LEU A 85 -5.88 -5.58 -9.14
C LEU A 85 -4.90 -6.07 -8.06
N PRO A 86 -5.32 -6.14 -6.79
CA PRO A 86 -4.44 -6.54 -5.71
C PRO A 86 -4.15 -8.04 -5.74
N THR A 87 -2.94 -8.40 -5.31
CA THR A 87 -2.51 -9.78 -5.08
C THR A 87 -2.06 -9.96 -3.63
N HIS A 88 -1.98 -11.21 -3.17
CA HIS A 88 -1.46 -11.51 -1.84
C HIS A 88 0.01 -11.08 -1.73
N GLY A 89 0.46 -10.75 -0.52
CA GLY A 89 1.82 -10.22 -0.33
C GLY A 89 2.94 -11.14 -0.84
N LYS A 90 2.74 -12.46 -0.80
CA LYS A 90 3.69 -13.45 -1.36
C LYS A 90 3.84 -13.35 -2.88
N ASP A 91 2.83 -12.82 -3.58
CA ASP A 91 2.74 -12.66 -5.03
C ASP A 91 2.82 -11.16 -5.41
N PHE A 92 3.58 -10.37 -4.62
CA PHE A 92 3.68 -8.90 -4.74
C PHE A 92 3.90 -8.41 -6.18
N PHE A 93 4.79 -9.05 -6.94
CA PHE A 93 5.13 -8.63 -8.29
C PHE A 93 4.02 -8.89 -9.33
N SER A 94 2.97 -9.61 -8.94
CA SER A 94 1.76 -9.79 -9.74
C SER A 94 0.70 -8.71 -9.46
N PHE A 95 0.96 -7.78 -8.53
CA PHE A 95 0.08 -6.64 -8.28
C PHE A 95 0.04 -5.72 -9.50
N GLU A 96 -1.15 -5.34 -9.93
CA GLU A 96 -1.29 -4.46 -11.09
C GLU A 96 -1.91 -3.11 -10.70
N VAL A 97 -1.20 -2.03 -10.96
CA VAL A 97 -1.78 -0.68 -11.00
C VAL A 97 -2.39 -0.50 -12.39
N ARG A 98 -3.72 -0.52 -12.48
CA ARG A 98 -4.45 -0.44 -13.75
C ARG A 98 -4.64 1.00 -14.20
N GLU A 99 -4.98 1.89 -13.26
CA GLU A 99 -5.16 3.31 -13.53
C GLU A 99 -4.71 4.16 -12.34
N ILE A 100 -4.21 5.37 -12.61
CA ILE A 100 -3.98 6.39 -11.59
C ILE A 100 -5.07 7.45 -11.78
N ILE A 101 -6.03 7.51 -10.86
CA ILE A 101 -7.17 8.44 -10.91
C ILE A 101 -6.67 9.86 -10.60
N CYS A 102 -5.88 10.00 -9.53
CA CYS A 102 -5.23 11.24 -9.16
C CYS A 102 -3.96 10.96 -8.37
N LYS A 103 -3.03 11.90 -8.43
CA LYS A 103 -1.85 11.98 -7.56
C LYS A 103 -1.33 13.43 -7.54
N PRO A 104 -0.55 13.84 -6.53
CA PRO A 104 0.16 15.10 -6.58
C PRO A 104 1.06 15.22 -7.82
N ARG A 105 1.13 16.42 -8.41
CA ARG A 105 2.08 16.71 -9.50
C ARG A 105 3.52 16.76 -8.99
N ILE A 106 3.70 17.31 -7.80
CA ILE A 106 4.97 17.44 -7.08
C ILE A 106 4.84 16.60 -5.81
N LYS A 107 5.88 15.80 -5.54
CA LYS A 107 5.96 14.95 -4.36
C LYS A 107 6.17 15.76 -3.08
#